data_AF-A0AAD7EMI9-F1
#
_entry.id   AF-A0AAD7EMI9-F1
#
_cell.length_a   1.000
_cell.length_b   1.000
_cell.length_c   1.000
_cell.angle_alpha   90.00
_cell.angle_beta   90.00
_cell.angle_gamma   90.00
#
_symmetry.space_group_name_H-M   'P 1'
#
loop_
_entity.id
_entity.type
_entity.pdbx_description
1 polymer ?
#
loop_
_entity_poly.entity_id
_entity_poly.type
_entity_poly.pdbx_seq_one_letter_code
_entity_poly.pdbx_strand_id
1 'polypeptide(L)'
;MGWFDDNHPMGSRADEEMDAAIEAMGLNKWYRDPQPAGGSSEPAKVERPESEWDESKWRKSNLQEGDTMAKTKAKTMYLLTDKDLLPLQYQKEINSRGFAGMKMYRKREVERLAWKKYGGPSGMKAAKEDKKIGVKLASPKKATSAGKTKSPGTSAKAGVLGKGKGKARLPEEE
;
A
#
# COMPACT_ATOMS: atom_id res chain seq x y z
N MET A 1 58.65 11.06 -36.04
CA MET A 1 57.94 10.08 -35.20
C MET A 1 56.90 10.80 -34.37
N GLY A 2 55.63 10.78 -34.79
CA GLY A 2 54.48 11.20 -33.98
C GLY A 2 53.54 10.01 -33.89
N TRP A 3 53.70 9.20 -32.85
CA TRP A 3 52.84 8.07 -32.51
C TRP A 3 52.16 8.45 -31.21
N PHE A 4 50.91 8.93 -31.26
CA PHE A 4 49.91 8.92 -30.18
C PHE A 4 48.76 9.84 -30.63
N ASP A 5 47.79 9.28 -31.33
CA ASP A 5 46.46 9.89 -31.43
C ASP A 5 45.42 8.77 -31.65
N ASP A 6 45.35 7.86 -30.69
CA ASP A 6 44.26 6.90 -30.53
C ASP A 6 43.44 7.34 -29.30
N ASN A 7 42.74 8.47 -29.46
CA ASN A 7 41.69 8.89 -28.55
C ASN A 7 40.36 8.80 -29.30
N HIS A 8 39.96 7.57 -29.63
CA HIS A 8 38.59 7.28 -30.06
C HIS A 8 37.70 7.20 -28.81
N PRO A 9 36.76 8.15 -28.59
CA PRO A 9 35.72 7.97 -27.59
C PRO A 9 34.76 6.87 -28.06
N MET A 10 35.09 5.61 -27.75
CA MET A 10 34.20 4.45 -27.87
C MET A 10 33.22 4.39 -26.69
N GLY A 11 32.60 5.53 -26.37
CA GLY A 11 31.32 5.62 -25.65
C GLY A 11 30.51 6.63 -26.47
N SER A 12 29.25 6.44 -26.83
CA SER A 12 28.18 6.09 -25.91
C SER A 12 26.90 5.71 -26.66
N ARG A 13 26.98 5.19 -27.89
CA ARG A 13 25.76 4.97 -28.70
C ARG A 13 24.92 3.78 -28.21
N ALA A 14 25.57 2.73 -27.70
CA ALA A 14 24.88 1.57 -27.13
C ALA A 14 24.31 1.87 -25.74
N ASP A 15 25.00 2.69 -24.93
CA ASP A 15 24.52 3.11 -23.61
C ASP A 15 23.33 4.08 -23.73
N GLU A 16 23.35 5.01 -24.70
CA GLU A 16 22.20 5.90 -24.98
C GLU A 16 20.95 5.13 -25.45
N GLU A 17 21.10 4.07 -26.23
CA GLU A 17 19.94 3.24 -26.64
C GLU A 17 19.33 2.46 -25.47
N MET A 18 20.14 2.00 -24.52
CA MET A 18 19.62 1.35 -23.31
C MET A 18 18.88 2.34 -22.42
N ASP A 19 19.42 3.54 -22.19
CA ASP A 19 18.76 4.55 -21.37
C ASP A 19 17.44 5.03 -22.00
N ALA A 20 17.42 5.25 -23.32
CA ALA A 20 16.20 5.56 -24.05
C ALA A 20 15.18 4.42 -23.98
N ALA A 21 15.63 3.16 -24.02
CA ALA A 21 14.75 2.00 -23.84
C ALA A 21 14.21 1.90 -22.40
N ILE A 22 15.00 2.19 -21.37
CA ILE A 22 14.58 2.21 -19.96
C ILE A 22 13.55 3.33 -19.71
N GLU A 23 13.77 4.49 -20.32
CA GLU A 23 12.85 5.63 -20.27
C GLU A 23 11.56 5.34 -21.05
N ALA A 24 11.66 4.75 -22.25
CA ALA A 24 10.52 4.29 -23.04
C ALA A 24 9.73 3.17 -22.34
N MET A 25 10.41 2.29 -21.59
CA MET A 25 9.79 1.30 -20.72
C MET A 25 9.22 1.91 -19.42
N GLY A 26 9.47 3.19 -19.16
CA GLY A 26 8.90 3.93 -18.04
C GLY A 26 9.33 3.40 -16.67
N LEU A 27 10.52 2.80 -16.56
CA LEU A 27 11.01 2.19 -15.32
C LEU A 27 11.39 3.26 -14.26
N ASN A 28 11.88 4.43 -14.69
CA ASN A 28 12.17 5.55 -13.79
C ASN A 28 10.94 6.41 -13.45
N LYS A 29 9.81 6.17 -14.11
CA LYS A 29 8.58 6.95 -13.91
C LYS A 29 7.95 6.62 -12.57
N TRP A 30 7.63 7.66 -11.81
CA TRP A 30 6.84 7.53 -10.58
C TRP A 30 5.36 7.42 -10.94
N TYR A 31 4.74 6.32 -10.50
CA TYR A 31 3.32 6.04 -10.69
C TYR A 31 2.56 6.32 -9.40
N ARG A 32 1.27 6.63 -9.53
CA ARG A 32 0.32 6.74 -8.41
C ARG A 32 -0.85 5.82 -8.69
N ASP A 33 -1.29 5.05 -7.69
CA ASP A 33 -2.45 4.21 -7.87
C ASP A 33 -3.71 5.09 -8.02
N PRO A 34 -4.66 4.74 -8.90
CA PRO A 34 -5.89 5.51 -9.06
C PRO A 34 -6.66 5.53 -7.74
N GLN A 35 -6.95 6.74 -7.23
CA GLN A 35 -7.69 6.89 -5.99
C GLN A 35 -9.16 6.52 -6.24
N PRO A 36 -9.79 5.68 -5.39
CA PRO A 36 -11.20 5.35 -5.56
C PRO A 36 -12.06 6.60 -5.42
N ALA A 37 -13.13 6.71 -6.24
CA ALA A 37 -13.96 7.91 -6.42
C ALA A 37 -14.76 8.38 -5.18
N GLY A 38 -14.52 7.85 -3.99
CA GLY A 38 -15.37 8.05 -2.82
C GLY A 38 -14.67 8.18 -1.48
N GLY A 39 -13.37 8.49 -1.41
CA GLY A 39 -12.74 8.68 -0.11
C GLY A 39 -11.34 9.24 -0.13
N SER A 40 -11.08 10.13 0.82
CA SER A 40 -9.75 10.54 1.25
C SER A 40 -8.93 9.30 1.61
N SER A 41 -7.86 9.03 0.85
CA SER A 41 -6.87 7.97 1.12
C SER A 41 -6.00 8.27 2.33
N GLU A 42 -6.50 9.06 3.29
CA GLU A 42 -5.78 9.31 4.53
C GLU A 42 -5.72 8.01 5.35
N PRO A 43 -4.54 7.67 5.91
CA PRO A 43 -4.40 6.50 6.73
C PRO A 43 -5.30 6.61 7.96
N ALA A 44 -5.99 5.53 8.31
CA ALA A 44 -6.85 5.49 9.48
C ALA A 44 -6.01 5.72 10.75
N LYS A 45 -6.27 6.85 11.42
CA LYS A 45 -5.58 7.25 12.66
C LYS A 45 -5.82 6.21 13.75
N VAL A 46 -4.76 5.78 14.41
CA VAL A 46 -4.81 4.87 15.55
C VAL A 46 -4.54 5.68 16.81
N GLU A 47 -5.58 5.89 17.62
CA GLU A 47 -5.43 6.62 18.88
C GLU A 47 -4.66 5.79 19.89
N ARG A 48 -3.56 6.35 20.39
CA ARG A 48 -2.75 5.81 21.49
C ARG A 48 -2.38 6.94 22.45
N PRO A 49 -2.21 6.65 23.75
CA PRO A 49 -1.83 7.67 24.73
C PRO A 49 -0.49 8.35 24.41
N GLU A 50 0.42 7.65 23.74
CA GLU A 50 1.74 8.17 23.34
C GLU A 50 1.75 8.85 21.96
N SER A 51 0.58 9.11 21.38
CA SER A 51 0.47 9.70 20.04
C SER A 51 0.69 11.20 20.07
N GLU A 52 1.66 11.68 19.31
CA GLU A 52 1.88 13.09 19.02
C GLU A 52 1.41 13.40 17.60
N TRP A 53 0.31 14.14 17.45
CA TRP A 53 -0.26 14.46 16.14
C TRP A 53 0.31 15.72 15.49
N ASP A 54 1.14 16.47 16.21
CA ASP A 54 1.76 17.69 15.72
C ASP A 54 2.99 17.35 14.85
N GLU A 55 2.85 17.50 13.53
CA GLU A 55 3.90 17.18 12.56
C GLU A 55 5.17 18.00 12.75
N SER A 56 5.06 19.18 13.37
CA SER A 56 6.18 20.09 13.62
C SER A 56 7.12 19.58 14.71
N LYS A 57 6.59 18.77 15.63
CA LYS A 57 7.36 18.14 16.72
C LYS A 57 8.03 16.84 16.28
N TRP A 58 7.63 16.28 15.15
CA TRP A 58 8.22 15.04 14.67
C TRP A 58 9.67 15.25 14.27
N ARG A 59 10.52 14.33 14.73
CA ARG A 59 11.92 14.28 14.34
C ARG A 59 12.05 14.25 12.81
N LYS A 60 13.09 14.89 12.27
CA LYS A 60 13.50 14.72 10.87
C LYS A 60 13.83 13.24 10.60
N SER A 61 13.34 12.71 9.48
CA SER A 61 13.65 11.36 9.03
C SER A 61 15.16 11.22 8.81
N ASN A 62 15.75 10.11 9.27
CA ASN A 62 17.18 9.80 9.07
C ASN A 62 17.43 9.02 7.76
N LEU A 63 16.40 8.89 6.93
CA LEU A 63 16.44 8.12 5.69
C LEU A 63 16.89 9.02 4.53
N GLN A 64 17.76 8.48 3.68
CA GLN A 64 18.22 9.13 2.45
C GLN A 64 17.08 9.24 1.43
N GLU A 65 17.11 10.28 0.58
CA GLU A 65 16.01 10.62 -0.34
C GLU A 65 15.84 9.63 -1.50
N GLY A 66 16.91 8.97 -1.92
CA GLY A 66 16.88 7.94 -2.97
C GLY A 66 16.54 6.54 -2.48
N ASP A 67 16.37 6.33 -1.17
CA ASP A 67 16.21 4.99 -0.62
C ASP A 67 14.78 4.48 -0.83
N THR A 68 14.64 3.38 -1.57
CA THR A 68 13.35 2.76 -1.92
C THR A 68 13.15 1.43 -1.18
N MET A 69 11.89 1.03 -1.00
CA MET A 69 11.56 -0.29 -0.48
C MET A 69 10.36 -0.93 -1.14
N ALA A 70 10.41 -2.26 -1.21
CA ALA A 70 9.31 -3.06 -1.70
C ALA A 70 8.06 -2.95 -0.82
N LYS A 71 6.89 -3.01 -1.46
CA LYS A 71 5.56 -3.01 -0.83
C LYS A 71 5.45 -3.92 0.41
N THR A 72 5.89 -5.17 0.30
CA THR A 72 5.80 -6.17 1.37
C THR A 72 6.62 -5.74 2.60
N LYS A 73 7.81 -5.17 2.36
CA LYS A 73 8.70 -4.70 3.42
C LYS A 73 8.09 -3.47 4.12
N ALA A 74 7.50 -2.55 3.37
CA ALA A 74 6.78 -1.40 3.92
C ALA A 74 5.66 -1.81 4.88
N LYS A 75 4.80 -2.74 4.45
CA LYS A 75 3.69 -3.26 5.28
C LYS A 75 4.21 -3.90 6.58
N THR A 76 5.23 -4.75 6.47
CA THR A 76 5.74 -5.50 7.63
C THR A 76 6.50 -4.61 8.62
N MET A 77 7.33 -3.69 8.14
CA MET A 77 8.18 -2.81 8.97
C MET A 77 7.41 -1.63 9.59
N TYR A 78 6.46 -1.06 8.85
CA TYR A 78 5.72 0.14 9.26
C TYR A 78 4.27 -0.15 9.69
N LEU A 79 3.86 -1.42 9.68
CA LEU A 79 2.51 -1.86 10.08
C LEU A 79 1.39 -1.20 9.27
N LEU A 80 1.71 -0.88 8.03
CA LEU A 80 0.78 -0.25 7.09
C LEU A 80 -0.08 -1.30 6.39
N THR A 81 -1.30 -0.88 6.04
CA THR A 81 -2.20 -1.66 5.19
C THR A 81 -2.01 -1.28 3.72
N ASP A 82 -2.61 -2.07 2.82
CA ASP A 82 -2.55 -1.78 1.39
C ASP A 82 -3.16 -0.41 1.03
N LYS A 83 -4.25 -0.07 1.73
CA LYS A 83 -4.99 1.18 1.53
C LYS A 83 -4.17 2.41 1.92
N ASP A 84 -3.38 2.26 2.98
CA ASP A 84 -2.49 3.32 3.47
C ASP A 84 -1.36 3.64 2.48
N LEU A 85 -1.00 2.70 1.60
CA LEU A 85 0.06 2.87 0.61
C LEU A 85 -0.45 3.44 -0.73
N LEU A 86 -1.77 3.48 -0.96
CA LEU A 86 -2.37 4.03 -2.18
C LEU A 86 -1.98 5.50 -2.50
N PRO A 87 -1.93 6.43 -1.53
CA PRO A 87 -1.63 7.83 -1.84
C PRO A 87 -0.15 8.04 -2.18
N LEU A 88 0.72 7.06 -1.90
CA LEU A 88 2.16 7.14 -2.14
C LEU A 88 2.50 6.89 -3.61
N GLN A 89 3.56 7.55 -4.06
CA GLN A 89 4.13 7.27 -5.36
C GLN A 89 5.00 6.01 -5.30
N TYR A 90 5.04 5.26 -6.39
CA TYR A 90 5.89 4.09 -6.51
C TYR A 90 6.54 4.00 -7.88
N GLN A 91 7.71 3.38 -7.93
CA GLN A 91 8.34 2.93 -9.16
C GLN A 91 8.01 1.45 -9.39
N LYS A 92 7.94 1.06 -10.66
CA LYS A 92 7.80 -0.34 -11.05
C LYS A 92 9.18 -0.88 -11.36
N GLU A 93 9.56 -1.94 -10.68
CA GLU A 93 10.82 -2.62 -10.90
C GLU A 93 10.56 -4.04 -11.40
N ILE A 94 11.46 -4.51 -12.27
CA ILE A 94 11.49 -5.89 -12.76
C ILE A 94 12.28 -6.70 -11.73
N ASN A 95 11.67 -7.77 -11.21
CA ASN A 95 12.38 -8.66 -10.31
C ASN A 95 13.54 -9.38 -11.04
N SER A 96 14.52 -9.92 -10.32
CA SER A 96 15.61 -10.72 -10.89
C SER A 96 15.16 -11.92 -11.73
N ARG A 97 13.89 -12.33 -11.56
CA ARG A 97 13.23 -13.38 -12.34
C ARG A 97 12.53 -12.88 -13.62
N GLY A 98 12.70 -11.61 -13.98
CA GLY A 98 12.08 -11.00 -15.17
C GLY A 98 10.61 -10.61 -15.03
N PHE A 99 9.99 -10.84 -13.86
CA PHE A 99 8.60 -10.42 -13.63
C PHE A 99 8.52 -8.92 -13.34
N ALA A 100 7.91 -8.17 -14.26
CA ALA A 100 7.54 -6.78 -14.06
C ALA A 100 6.33 -6.71 -13.11
N GLY A 101 6.49 -6.07 -11.96
CA GLY A 101 5.37 -5.91 -11.02
C GLY A 101 5.74 -5.55 -9.59
N MET A 102 7.03 -5.43 -9.27
CA MET A 102 7.42 -5.02 -7.93
C MET A 102 7.21 -3.51 -7.78
N LYS A 103 6.40 -3.12 -6.80
CA LYS A 103 6.20 -1.71 -6.45
C LYS A 103 7.22 -1.28 -5.40
N MET A 104 8.06 -0.32 -5.78
CA MET A 104 9.08 0.28 -4.93
C MET A 104 8.62 1.67 -4.46
N TYR A 105 8.50 1.85 -3.15
CA TYR A 105 8.06 3.09 -2.52
C TYR A 105 9.24 3.81 -1.88
N ARG A 106 9.21 5.15 -1.82
CA ARG A 106 10.23 5.93 -1.09
C ARG A 106 10.13 5.66 0.39
N LYS A 107 11.22 5.20 1.03
CA LYS A 107 11.20 4.84 2.46
C LYS A 107 10.80 6.02 3.34
N ARG A 108 11.29 7.22 3.00
CA ARG A 108 10.97 8.46 3.73
C ARG A 108 9.47 8.77 3.73
N GLU A 109 8.79 8.60 2.60
CA GLU A 109 7.35 8.87 2.50
C GLU A 109 6.54 7.80 3.26
N VAL A 110 6.94 6.53 3.13
CA VAL A 110 6.35 5.42 3.89
C VAL A 110 6.47 5.66 5.40
N GLU A 111 7.64 6.13 5.87
CA GLU A 111 7.87 6.46 7.27
C GLU A 111 6.97 7.60 7.75
N ARG A 112 6.91 8.72 7.02
CA ARG A 112 6.04 9.85 7.35
C ARG A 112 4.57 9.44 7.37
N LEU A 113 4.14 8.56 6.46
CA LEU A 113 2.78 8.05 6.43
C LEU A 113 2.47 7.17 7.63
N ALA A 114 3.43 6.35 8.07
CA ALA A 114 3.30 5.58 9.31
C ALA A 114 3.19 6.49 10.54
N TRP A 115 3.97 7.57 10.61
CA TRP A 115 3.85 8.57 11.67
C TRP A 115 2.48 9.26 11.63
N LYS A 116 1.96 9.62 10.45
CA LYS A 116 0.59 10.13 10.31
C LYS A 116 -0.48 9.14 10.77
N LYS A 117 -0.22 7.83 10.69
CA LYS A 117 -1.16 6.79 11.15
C LYS A 117 -1.13 6.59 12.66
N TYR A 118 0.06 6.55 13.24
CA TYR A 118 0.29 6.19 14.64
C TYR A 118 0.53 7.39 15.57
N GLY A 119 0.45 8.62 15.06
CA GLY A 119 0.71 9.83 15.84
C GLY A 119 2.20 9.99 16.15
N GLY A 120 3.02 10.08 15.11
CA GLY A 120 4.43 10.38 15.24
C GLY A 120 5.34 9.16 15.48
N PRO A 121 6.64 9.41 15.73
CA PRO A 121 7.63 8.36 15.95
C PRO A 121 7.40 7.59 17.25
N SER A 122 6.92 8.25 18.30
CA SER A 122 6.63 7.65 19.62
C SER A 122 5.53 6.58 19.51
N GLY A 123 4.36 6.95 18.99
CA GLY A 123 3.26 6.00 18.79
C GLY A 123 3.59 4.87 17.81
N MET A 124 4.45 5.12 16.81
CA MET A 124 4.94 4.06 15.93
C MET A 124 5.84 3.04 16.67
N LYS A 125 6.69 3.51 17.60
CA LYS A 125 7.55 2.64 18.41
C LYS A 125 6.70 1.75 19.32
N ALA A 126 5.73 2.33 20.01
CA ALA A 126 4.77 1.58 20.82
C ALA A 126 4.05 0.51 19.98
N ALA A 127 3.61 0.85 18.76
CA ALA A 127 2.98 -0.12 17.87
C ALA A 127 3.88 -1.29 17.45
N LYS A 128 5.18 -1.03 17.27
CA LYS A 128 6.15 -2.10 17.01
C LYS A 128 6.37 -2.98 18.24
N GLU A 129 6.41 -2.40 19.44
CA GLU A 129 6.56 -3.13 20.69
C GLU A 129 5.35 -4.05 20.94
N ASP A 130 4.12 -3.58 20.75
CA ASP A 130 2.92 -4.42 20.88
C ASP A 130 2.95 -5.63 19.93
N LYS A 131 3.36 -5.40 18.68
CA LYS A 131 3.49 -6.49 17.69
C LYS A 131 4.56 -7.49 18.11
N LYS A 132 5.66 -7.03 18.70
CA LYS A 132 6.76 -7.90 19.19
C LYS A 132 6.30 -8.75 20.37
N ILE A 133 5.52 -8.17 21.28
CA ILE A 133 4.95 -8.87 22.44
C ILE A 133 3.81 -9.82 22.00
N GLY A 134 3.27 -9.64 20.79
CA GLY A 134 2.15 -10.42 20.28
C GLY A 134 0.81 -9.94 20.84
N VAL A 135 0.79 -8.76 21.47
CA VAL A 135 -0.45 -8.10 21.89
C VAL A 135 -1.20 -7.71 20.62
N LYS A 136 -2.20 -8.52 20.26
CA LYS A 136 -3.18 -8.15 19.26
C LYS A 136 -4.01 -7.01 19.83
N LEU A 137 -3.58 -5.77 19.61
CA LEU A 137 -4.44 -4.64 19.85
C LEU A 137 -5.73 -4.84 19.07
N ALA A 138 -6.85 -4.65 19.75
CA ALA A 138 -8.16 -4.73 19.15
C ALA A 138 -8.17 -3.80 17.93
N SER A 139 -8.29 -4.40 16.74
CA SER A 139 -8.51 -3.65 15.50
C SER A 139 -9.60 -2.61 15.76
N PRO A 140 -9.47 -1.38 15.26
CA PRO A 140 -10.47 -0.34 15.48
C PRO A 140 -11.83 -0.93 15.14
N LYS A 141 -12.69 -1.06 16.16
CA LYS A 141 -14.05 -1.56 15.98
C LYS A 141 -14.67 -0.66 14.93
N LYS A 142 -14.93 -1.22 13.75
CA LYS A 142 -15.67 -0.57 12.68
C LYS A 142 -16.89 0.04 13.36
N ALA A 143 -16.95 1.38 13.44
CA ALA A 143 -18.08 2.06 14.04
C ALA A 143 -19.31 1.59 13.26
N THR A 144 -20.08 0.69 13.87
CA THR A 144 -21.39 0.30 13.37
C THR A 144 -22.19 1.58 13.37
N SER A 145 -22.44 2.12 12.18
CA SER A 145 -23.36 3.21 11.93
C SER A 145 -24.74 2.80 12.42
N ALA A 146 -24.99 3.03 13.71
CA ALA A 146 -26.31 3.02 14.31
C ALA A 146 -27.00 4.31 13.85
N GLY A 147 -27.66 4.24 12.70
CA GLY A 147 -28.39 5.35 12.08
C GLY A 147 -29.60 4.81 11.34
N LYS A 148 -30.56 4.28 12.12
CA LYS A 148 -31.85 3.77 11.68
C LYS A 148 -32.81 4.95 11.51
N THR A 149 -33.04 5.40 10.27
CA THR A 149 -34.25 6.18 9.95
C THR A 149 -35.19 5.30 9.14
N LYS A 150 -36.31 4.94 9.78
CA LYS A 150 -37.46 4.26 9.20
C LYS A 150 -38.07 5.14 8.10
N SER A 151 -38.24 4.60 6.90
CA SER A 151 -39.21 5.11 5.92
C SER A 151 -40.42 4.18 5.93
N PRO A 152 -41.66 4.68 6.13
CA PRO A 152 -42.87 3.87 6.01
C PRO A 152 -43.24 3.68 4.54
N GLY A 153 -43.89 2.55 4.23
CA GLY A 153 -44.01 2.00 2.88
C GLY A 153 -45.00 2.67 1.93
N THR A 154 -45.16 2.08 0.75
CA THR A 154 -46.45 1.78 0.10
C THR A 154 -46.23 0.84 -1.10
N SER A 155 -46.73 -0.39 -0.93
CA SER A 155 -47.49 -1.26 -1.85
C SER A 155 -47.02 -1.77 -3.23
N ALA A 156 -47.39 -3.05 -3.39
CA ALA A 156 -47.76 -3.80 -4.61
C ALA A 156 -46.59 -4.40 -5.43
N LYS A 157 -46.63 -5.63 -5.97
CA LYS A 157 -47.72 -6.59 -6.19
C LYS A 157 -47.12 -7.97 -6.52
N ALA A 158 -47.77 -9.02 -6.01
CA ALA A 158 -48.02 -10.35 -6.59
C ALA A 158 -46.93 -11.17 -7.34
N GLY A 159 -46.78 -12.43 -6.91
CA GLY A 159 -46.97 -13.55 -7.84
C GLY A 159 -45.95 -14.70 -7.80
N VAL A 160 -46.48 -15.93 -7.65
CA VAL A 160 -45.91 -17.24 -8.04
C VAL A 160 -44.78 -17.78 -7.13
N LEU A 161 -45.03 -18.63 -6.13
CA LEU A 161 -45.59 -20.00 -6.14
C LEU A 161 -44.79 -21.01 -6.99
N GLY A 162 -43.74 -21.57 -6.39
CA GLY A 162 -43.04 -22.75 -6.90
C GLY A 162 -42.71 -23.73 -5.77
N LYS A 163 -43.67 -24.59 -5.42
CA LYS A 163 -43.45 -25.78 -4.59
C LYS A 163 -42.58 -26.78 -5.36
N GLY A 164 -41.38 -27.08 -4.87
CA GLY A 164 -40.55 -28.18 -5.35
C GLY A 164 -40.07 -29.02 -4.18
N LYS A 165 -40.92 -29.96 -3.75
CA LYS A 165 -40.67 -30.93 -2.68
C LYS A 165 -39.96 -32.12 -3.32
N GLY A 166 -38.69 -32.36 -2.98
CA GLY A 166 -37.92 -33.51 -3.46
C GLY A 166 -37.12 -34.12 -2.32
N LYS A 167 -37.62 -35.24 -1.82
CA LYS A 167 -37.14 -36.02 -0.66
C LYS A 167 -36.72 -37.39 -1.18
N ALA A 168 -35.45 -37.77 -1.03
CA ALA A 168 -34.94 -39.15 -1.03
C ALA A 168 -33.50 -39.09 -0.48
N ARG A 169 -33.12 -39.66 0.68
CA ARG A 169 -32.97 -41.10 1.02
C ARG A 169 -31.96 -41.75 0.05
N LEU A 170 -30.77 -42.22 0.43
CA LEU A 170 -30.45 -43.22 1.47
C LEU A 170 -28.96 -43.11 1.95
N PRO A 171 -28.63 -43.71 3.10
CA PRO A 171 -27.28 -43.89 3.66
C PRO A 171 -26.64 -45.25 3.26
N GLU A 172 -25.34 -45.40 3.56
CA GLU A 172 -24.59 -46.65 3.89
C GLU A 172 -24.60 -47.77 2.80
N GLU A 173 -23.55 -48.54 2.47
CA GLU A 173 -22.24 -48.94 3.03
C GLU A 173 -21.31 -49.26 1.83
N GLU A 174 -19.98 -49.14 2.00
CA GLU A 174 -19.01 -50.26 2.06
C GLU A 174 -17.58 -49.70 2.16
#